data_AF-A0A346YTP7-F1
#
_entry.id   AF-A0A346YTP7-F1
#
_cell.length_a   1.000
_cell.length_b   1.000
_cell.length_c   1.000
_cell.angle_alpha   90.00
_cell.angle_beta   90.00
_cell.angle_gamma   90.00
#
_symmetry.space_group_name_H-M   'P 1'
#
loop_
_entity.id
_entity.type
_entity.pdbx_description
1 polymer ?
#
loop_
_entity_poly.entity_id
_entity_poly.type
_entity_poly.pdbx_seq_one_letter_code
_entity_poly.pdbx_strand_id
1 'polypeptide(L)' 'MSDHRRPKIVRLVPAQDHCVVEYCRKSGVTLAEQKKLLALLGKRAALHELRSNSPPRAPRFR' A
#
# COMPACT_ATOMS: atom_id res chain seq x y z
N MET A 1 -20.34 -2.91 -35.39
CA MET A 1 -20.55 -3.38 -34.01
C MET A 1 -19.80 -2.43 -33.09
N SER A 2 -20.49 -1.50 -32.43
CA SER A 2 -19.84 -0.46 -31.63
C SER A 2 -19.82 -0.87 -30.17
N ASP A 3 -18.65 -1.24 -29.67
CA ASP A 3 -18.41 -1.63 -28.27
C ASP A 3 -18.48 -0.37 -27.38
N HIS A 4 -19.66 -0.11 -26.82
CA HIS A 4 -19.89 0.98 -25.88
C HIS A 4 -19.40 0.54 -24.48
N ARG A 5 -18.09 0.61 -24.23
CA ARG A 5 -17.55 0.43 -22.88
C ARG A 5 -18.11 1.53 -21.97
N ARG A 6 -19.12 1.17 -21.17
CA ARG A 6 -19.68 2.05 -20.14
C ARG A 6 -18.55 2.52 -19.21
N PRO A 7 -18.46 3.84 -18.91
CA PRO A 7 -17.47 4.33 -17.96
C PRO A 7 -17.75 3.69 -16.59
N LYS A 8 -16.73 3.01 -16.04
CA LYS A 8 -16.81 2.48 -14.67
C LYS A 8 -16.79 3.66 -13.71
N ILE A 9 -17.86 3.84 -12.95
CA ILE A 9 -17.89 4.79 -11.83
C ILE A 9 -16.93 4.25 -10.76
N VAL A 10 -15.74 4.83 -10.69
CA VAL A 10 -14.76 4.54 -9.63
C VAL A 10 -15.21 5.31 -8.39
N ARG A 11 -15.76 4.59 -7.40
CA ARG A 11 -16.01 5.19 -6.09
C ARG A 11 -14.63 5.45 -5.46
N LEU A 12 -14.23 6.71 -5.36
CA LEU A 12 -13.10 7.11 -4.53
C LEU A 12 -13.49 6.81 -3.08
N VAL A 13 -13.13 5.62 -2.60
CA VAL A 13 -13.14 5.34 -1.17
C VAL A 13 -12.08 6.25 -0.57
N PRO A 14 -12.40 7.09 0.43
CA PRO A 14 -11.40 7.91 1.09
C PRO A 14 -10.27 7.00 1.57
N ALA A 15 -9.04 7.34 1.21
CA ALA A 15 -7.88 6.56 1.58
C ALA A 15 -7.83 6.50 3.12
N GLN A 16 -8.12 5.34 3.69
CA GLN A 16 -7.89 5.14 5.11
C GLN A 16 -6.39 5.06 5.33
N ASP A 17 -5.87 5.99 6.13
CA ASP A 17 -4.49 5.89 6.56
C ASP A 17 -4.34 4.69 7.49
N HIS A 18 -3.30 3.92 7.28
CA HIS A 18 -2.93 2.79 8.10
C HIS A 18 -1.75 3.14 9.01
N CYS A 19 -1.75 2.61 10.23
CA CYS A 19 -0.59 2.72 11.13
C CYS A 19 0.61 2.00 10.50
N VAL A 20 1.70 2.71 10.29
CA VAL A 20 2.91 2.18 9.64
C VAL A 20 3.47 1.00 10.44
N VAL A 21 3.53 1.11 11.77
CA VAL A 21 4.03 0.05 12.66
C VAL A 21 3.24 -1.24 12.52
N GLU A 22 1.91 -1.14 12.54
CA GLU A 22 1.02 -2.30 12.43
C GLU A 22 1.11 -2.94 11.05
N TYR A 23 1.23 -2.13 9.99
CA TYR A 23 1.48 -2.64 8.64
C TYR A 23 2.81 -3.38 8.55
N CYS A 24 3.88 -2.81 9.11
CA CYS A 24 5.21 -3.41 9.10
C CYS A 24 5.22 -4.77 9.83
N ARG A 25 4.62 -4.83 11.03
CA ARG A 25 4.46 -6.07 11.80
C ARG A 25 3.74 -7.16 10.99
N LYS A 26 2.63 -6.82 10.33
CA LYS A 26 1.86 -7.76 9.50
C LYS A 26 2.59 -8.17 8.23
N SER A 27 3.44 -7.31 7.70
CA SER A 27 4.17 -7.56 6.45
C SER A 27 5.49 -8.30 6.66
N GLY A 28 5.91 -8.50 7.92
CA GLY A 28 7.16 -9.18 8.24
C GLY A 28 8.41 -8.39 7.84
N VAL A 29 8.31 -7.07 7.74
CA VAL A 29 9.47 -6.22 7.42
C VAL A 29 10.36 -6.03 8.65
N THR A 30 11.65 -5.80 8.42
CA THR A 30 12.64 -5.66 9.49
C THR A 30 12.45 -4.35 10.26
N LEU A 31 13.01 -4.27 11.48
CA LEU A 31 13.00 -3.04 12.28
C LEU A 31 13.70 -1.87 11.57
N ALA A 32 14.74 -2.14 10.78
CA ALA A 32 15.44 -1.13 9.99
C ALA A 32 14.52 -0.52 8.92
N GLU A 33 13.79 -1.36 8.19
CA GLU A 33 12.81 -0.93 7.19
C GLU A 33 11.62 -0.22 7.82
N GLN A 34 11.15 -0.69 8.98
CA GLN A 34 10.11 0.00 9.73
C GLN A 34 10.53 1.42 10.12
N LYS A 35 11.77 1.62 10.61
CA LYS A 35 12.30 2.95 10.92
C LYS A 35 12.38 3.82 9.68
N LYS A 36 12.82 3.27 8.55
CA LYS A 36 12.85 3.97 7.25
C LYS A 36 11.45 4.40 6.82
N LEU A 37 10.46 3.51 6.90
CA LEU A 37 9.06 3.81 6.55
C LEU A 37 8.44 4.85 7.48
N LEU A 38 8.73 4.79 8.78
CA LEU A 38 8.29 5.81 9.74
C LEU A 38 8.91 7.19 9.46
N ALA A 39 10.19 7.23 9.07
CA ALA A 39 10.85 8.48 8.71
C ALA A 39 10.32 9.09 7.41
N LEU A 40 9.93 8.23 6.45
CA LEU A 40 9.46 8.68 5.14
C LEU A 40 7.97 9.08 5.13
N LEU A 41 7.13 8.27 5.77
CA LEU A 41 5.67 8.39 5.69
C LEU A 41 5.03 8.89 7.00
N GLY A 42 5.79 8.97 8.09
CA GLY A 42 5.27 9.31 9.42
C GLY A 42 4.57 8.13 10.11
N LYS A 43 3.70 8.42 11.08
CA LYS A 43 3.02 7.39 11.89
C LYS A 43 1.89 6.69 11.14
N ARG A 44 1.28 7.37 10.17
CA ARG A 44 0.11 6.92 9.41
C ARG A 44 0.31 7.26 7.94
N ALA A 45 -0.03 6.33 7.06
CA ALA A 45 0.16 6.50 5.63
C ALA A 45 -0.91 5.74 4.84
N ALA A 46 -1.19 6.16 3.63
CA ALA A 46 -2.15 5.46 2.78
C ALA A 46 -1.60 4.07 2.40
N LEU A 47 -2.51 3.11 2.16
CA LEU A 47 -2.11 1.73 1.83
C LEU A 47 -1.22 1.64 0.60
N HIS A 48 -1.46 2.49 -0.41
CA HIS A 48 -0.67 2.49 -1.64
C HIS A 48 0.77 2.97 -1.38
N GLU A 49 0.96 3.98 -0.52
CA GLU A 49 2.29 4.47 -0.14
C GLU A 49 3.07 3.41 0.64
N LEU A 50 2.40 2.71 1.57
CA LEU A 50 3.00 1.60 2.32
C LEU A 50 3.46 0.47 1.40
N ARG A 51 2.65 0.12 0.39
CA ARG A 51 3.01 -0.91 -0.59
C ARG A 51 4.16 -0.49 -1.50
N SER A 52 4.13 0.75 -1.99
CA SER A 52 5.18 1.28 -2.88
C SER A 52 6.53 1.42 -2.19
N ASN A 53 6.55 1.63 -0.87
CA ASN A 53 7.78 1.79 -0.10
C ASN A 53 8.21 0.54 0.69
N SER A 54 7.34 -0.46 0.82
CA SER A 54 7.71 -1.74 1.41
C SER A 54 8.60 -2.54 0.46
N PRO A 55 9.52 -3.39 0.98
CA PRO A 55 10.32 -4.25 0.14
C PRO A 55 9.42 -5.08 -0.79
N PRO A 56 9.86 -5.31 -2.05
CA PRO A 56 9.09 -6.07 -3.01
C PRO A 56 8.87 -7.48 -2.44
N ARG A 57 7.60 -7.90 -2.34
CA ARG A 57 7.28 -9.29 -2.05
C ARG A 57 7.78 -10.12 -3.24
N ALA A 58 8.46 -11.22 -2.95
CA ALA A 58 8.89 -12.14 -3.99
C ALA A 58 7.70 -12.47 -4.91
N PRO A 59 7.85 -12.39 -6.24
CA PRO A 59 6.79 -12.73 -7.17
C PRO A 59 6.35 -14.17 -6.90
N ARG A 60 5.06 -14.38 -6.66
CA ARG A 60 4.47 -15.71 -6.65
C ARG A 60 4.23 -16.11 -8.10
N PHE A 61 5.17 -16.85 -8.68
CA PHE A 61 4.90 -17.60 -9.90
C PHE A 61 3.87 -18.68 -9.55
N ARG A 62 2.74 -18.70 -10.25
CA ARG A 62 1.70 -19.72 -10.15
C ARG A 62 1.45 -20.31 -11.52
#